data_AF-A0A165ZXJ2-F1
#
_entry.id   AF-A0A165ZXJ2-F1
#
_cell.length_a   1.000
_cell.length_b   1.000
_cell.length_c   1.000
_cell.angle_alpha   90.00
_cell.angle_beta   90.00
_cell.angle_gamma   90.00
#
_symmetry.space_group_name_H-M   'P 1'
#
loop_
_entity.id
_entity.type
_entity.pdbx_description
1 polymer ?
#
loop_
_entity_poly.entity_id
_entity_poly.type
_entity_poly.pdbx_seq_one_letter_code
_entity_poly.pdbx_strand_id
1 'polypeptide(L)'
;MRAAAIDFFNHRQKAQKQWAPMIESLGKYKEVTDENQRANKFKGLTYEEKDLTPERKPDKDLVNEQIPSAIPEPPKAEGTTHREDQFLTDIPTKEPRCTWCHRHSMGLKKCANCGEAKYCNKECQSRHWKLSHKRECVSPEINV
;
A
#
# COMPACT_ATOMS: atom_id res chain seq x y z
N MET A 1 -47.86 38.21 -12.34
CA MET A 1 -47.05 37.94 -11.12
C MET A 1 -47.40 36.63 -10.42
N ARG A 2 -48.67 36.19 -10.34
CA ARG A 2 -49.04 34.93 -9.66
C ARG A 2 -48.52 33.65 -10.35
N ALA A 3 -48.53 33.58 -11.67
CA ALA A 3 -48.06 32.41 -12.43
C ALA A 3 -46.57 32.11 -12.20
N ALA A 4 -45.70 33.13 -12.29
CA ALA A 4 -44.27 32.97 -12.05
C ALA A 4 -43.92 32.50 -10.62
N ALA A 5 -44.71 32.89 -9.63
CA ALA A 5 -44.54 32.41 -8.26
C ALA A 5 -44.88 30.90 -8.15
N ILE A 6 -45.98 30.47 -8.79
CA ILE A 6 -46.39 29.07 -8.84
C ILE A 6 -45.33 28.22 -9.56
N ASP A 7 -44.76 28.71 -10.66
CA ASP A 7 -43.68 28.02 -11.38
C ASP A 7 -42.42 27.87 -10.53
N PHE A 8 -42.06 28.91 -9.76
CA PHE A 8 -40.96 28.84 -8.81
C PHE A 8 -41.20 27.79 -7.70
N PHE A 9 -42.41 27.74 -7.14
CA PHE A 9 -42.77 26.74 -6.14
C PHE A 9 -42.74 25.32 -6.72
N ASN A 10 -43.29 25.13 -7.92
CA ASN A 10 -43.30 23.84 -8.61
C ASN A 10 -41.88 23.37 -8.96
N HIS A 11 -41.04 24.29 -9.46
CA HIS A 11 -39.63 24.00 -9.75
C HIS A 11 -38.89 23.60 -8.48
N ARG A 12 -39.07 24.32 -7.37
CA ARG A 12 -38.48 24.00 -6.06
C ARG A 12 -38.97 22.66 -5.49
N GLN A 13 -40.25 22.32 -5.68
CA GLN A 13 -40.80 21.03 -5.25
C GLN A 13 -40.27 19.87 -6.09
N LYS A 14 -40.18 20.03 -7.41
CA LYS A 14 -39.60 19.04 -8.32
C LYS A 14 -38.13 18.79 -8.01
N ALA A 15 -37.41 19.88 -7.80
CA ALA A 15 -36.05 19.91 -7.28
C ALA A 15 -35.88 19.07 -6.00
N GLN A 16 -36.64 19.39 -4.96
CA GLN A 16 -36.56 18.68 -3.68
C GLN A 16 -36.85 17.19 -3.83
N LYS A 17 -37.84 16.80 -4.63
CA LYS A 17 -38.16 15.38 -4.90
C LYS A 17 -37.05 14.67 -5.66
N GLN A 18 -36.41 15.34 -6.62
CA GLN A 18 -35.34 14.76 -7.43
C GLN A 18 -34.04 14.54 -6.64
N TRP A 19 -33.70 15.45 -5.72
CA TRP A 19 -32.46 15.36 -4.94
C TRP A 19 -32.63 14.72 -3.56
N ALA A 20 -33.87 14.50 -3.08
CA ALA A 20 -34.12 13.84 -1.79
C ALA A 20 -33.44 12.46 -1.63
N PRO A 21 -33.49 11.54 -2.62
CA PRO A 21 -32.82 10.24 -2.50
C PRO A 21 -31.29 10.36 -2.41
N MET A 22 -30.70 11.35 -3.08
CA MET A 22 -29.28 11.65 -3.02
C MET A 22 -28.89 12.22 -1.65
N ILE A 23 -29.68 13.16 -1.11
CA ILE A 23 -29.47 13.74 0.22
C ILE A 23 -29.58 12.67 1.31
N GLU A 24 -30.55 11.75 1.21
CA GLU A 24 -30.70 10.62 2.13
C GLU A 24 -29.50 9.66 2.05
N SER A 25 -29.03 9.36 0.85
CA SER A 25 -27.85 8.50 0.63
C SER A 25 -26.57 9.12 1.23
N LEU A 26 -26.41 10.44 1.11
CA LEU A 26 -25.31 11.17 1.75
C LEU A 26 -25.43 11.19 3.28
N GLY A 27 -26.65 11.27 3.81
CA GLY A 27 -26.92 11.13 5.24
C GLY A 27 -26.47 9.77 5.77
N LYS A 28 -26.85 8.68 5.09
CA LYS A 28 -26.44 7.31 5.43
C LYS A 28 -24.92 7.13 5.35
N TYR A 29 -24.27 7.73 4.35
CA TYR A 29 -22.80 7.68 4.23
C TYR A 29 -22.10 8.36 5.41
N LYS A 30 -22.60 9.53 5.86
CA LYS A 30 -22.05 10.24 7.02
C LYS A 30 -22.19 9.43 8.31
N GLU A 31 -23.33 8.77 8.51
CA GLU A 31 -23.57 7.92 9.68
C GLU A 31 -22.60 6.73 9.73
N VAL A 32 -22.37 6.07 8.59
CA VAL A 32 -21.39 4.98 8.46
C VAL A 32 -19.95 5.46 8.75
N THR A 33 -19.58 6.66 8.31
CA THR A 33 -18.24 7.20 8.61
C THR A 33 -18.06 7.55 10.09
N ASP A 34 -19.09 8.11 10.72
CA ASP A 34 -19.06 8.45 12.16
C ASP A 34 -19.03 7.18 13.02
N GLU A 35 -19.76 6.14 12.61
CA GLU A 35 -19.77 4.83 13.28
C GLU A 35 -18.43 4.09 13.12
N ASN A 36 -17.83 4.11 11.93
CA ASN A 36 -16.50 3.56 11.71
C ASN A 36 -15.43 4.31 12.54
N GLN A 37 -15.53 5.64 12.61
CA GLN A 37 -14.65 6.46 13.45
C GLN A 37 -14.83 6.15 14.95
N ARG A 38 -16.07 5.94 15.42
CA ARG A 38 -16.36 5.53 16.81
C ARG A 38 -15.86 4.11 17.10
N ALA A 39 -16.05 3.16 16.19
CA ALA A 39 -15.56 1.80 16.32
C ALA A 39 -14.02 1.75 16.34
N ASN A 40 -13.36 2.59 15.55
CA ASN A 40 -11.91 2.72 15.56
C ASN A 40 -11.40 3.41 16.84
N LYS A 41 -12.16 4.37 17.39
CA LYS A 41 -11.87 4.99 18.70
C LYS A 41 -11.97 3.99 19.86
N PHE A 42 -12.86 3.01 19.79
CA PHE A 42 -12.98 1.95 20.79
C PHE A 42 -11.82 0.93 20.72
N LYS A 43 -11.27 0.68 19.53
CA LYS A 43 -10.13 -0.22 19.33
C LYS A 43 -8.77 0.37 19.75
N GLY A 44 -8.71 1.66 20.06
CA GLY A 44 -7.50 2.38 20.46
C GLY A 44 -7.06 2.25 21.94
N LEU A 45 -7.66 1.34 22.72
CA LEU A 45 -7.37 1.18 24.16
C LEU A 45 -6.60 -0.10 24.54
N THR A 46 -5.87 -0.71 23.60
CA THR A 46 -5.04 -1.90 23.91
C THR A 46 -3.60 -1.84 23.41
N TYR A 47 -3.10 -0.66 23.01
CA TYR A 47 -1.66 -0.48 22.87
C TYR A 47 -1.18 0.43 24.01
N GLU A 48 -0.50 -0.16 24.98
CA GLU A 48 0.10 0.57 26.09
C GLU A 48 1.11 1.59 25.55
N GLU A 49 0.75 2.87 25.59
CA GLU A 49 1.72 3.96 25.68
C GLU A 49 2.46 3.79 27.02
N LYS A 50 3.72 3.35 26.95
CA LYS A 50 4.69 3.57 28.02
C LYS A 50 5.59 4.70 27.59
N ASP A 51 5.39 5.82 28.27
CA ASP A 51 6.13 7.07 28.22
C ASP A 51 7.66 6.85 28.26
N LEU A 52 8.41 7.65 27.50
CA LEU A 52 9.15 8.80 28.03
C LEU A 52 10.02 9.46 26.94
N THR A 53 10.07 10.78 27.06
CA THR A 53 10.47 11.85 26.14
C THR A 53 12.00 12.07 26.01
N PRO A 54 12.44 12.98 25.10
CA PRO A 54 13.81 13.09 24.60
C PRO A 54 14.65 14.20 25.26
N GLU A 55 15.99 14.07 25.35
CA GLU A 55 16.98 15.18 25.18
C GLU A 55 18.45 14.68 24.98
N ARG A 56 19.08 15.20 23.90
CA ARG A 56 20.49 15.54 23.53
C ARG A 56 21.76 14.83 24.09
N LYS A 57 22.50 14.19 23.14
CA LYS A 57 23.94 14.27 22.67
C LYS A 57 25.12 14.49 23.68
N PRO A 58 26.41 14.34 23.27
CA PRO A 58 27.15 13.23 22.59
C PRO A 58 28.56 12.96 23.21
N ASP A 59 29.04 11.70 23.30
CA ASP A 59 30.46 11.39 23.59
C ASP A 59 30.87 10.17 22.73
N LYS A 60 31.76 10.26 21.73
CA LYS A 60 33.23 10.39 21.77
C LYS A 60 33.95 9.24 22.50
N ASP A 61 34.71 8.51 21.67
CA ASP A 61 35.94 7.78 21.98
C ASP A 61 35.83 6.53 22.85
N LEU A 62 35.88 5.33 22.22
CA LEU A 62 36.96 4.37 22.49
C LEU A 62 37.02 3.27 21.43
N VAL A 63 38.11 3.28 20.67
CA VAL A 63 38.66 2.14 19.92
C VAL A 63 38.94 1.00 20.90
N ASN A 64 38.65 -0.26 20.56
CA ASN A 64 39.69 -1.29 20.54
C ASN A 64 39.26 -2.59 19.84
N GLU A 65 40.24 -3.12 19.14
CA GLU A 65 40.39 -4.36 18.40
C GLU A 65 39.88 -5.65 19.11
N GLN A 66 39.42 -6.65 18.34
CA GLN A 66 40.25 -7.76 17.83
C GLN A 66 39.33 -8.80 17.16
N ILE A 67 39.69 -9.20 15.93
CA ILE A 67 39.15 -10.36 15.23
C ILE A 67 39.75 -11.62 15.86
N PRO A 68 38.96 -12.69 16.08
CA PRO A 68 39.47 -14.03 15.78
C PRO A 68 38.73 -14.71 14.62
N SER A 69 39.56 -15.15 13.68
CA SER A 69 39.29 -16.05 12.58
C SER A 69 38.92 -17.44 13.10
N ALA A 70 37.81 -18.01 12.66
CA ALA A 70 37.61 -19.46 12.50
C ALA A 70 36.23 -19.75 11.87
N ILE A 71 36.23 -20.08 10.59
CA ILE A 71 35.13 -20.78 9.93
C ILE A 71 35.42 -22.29 10.08
N PRO A 72 34.59 -23.09 10.75
CA PRO A 72 34.64 -24.54 10.59
C PRO A 72 34.00 -24.91 9.25
N GLU A 73 34.75 -25.58 8.38
CA GLU A 73 34.22 -26.19 7.16
C GLU A 73 33.20 -27.28 7.52
N PRO A 74 32.01 -27.33 6.87
CA PRO A 74 31.09 -28.43 7.07
C PRO A 74 31.58 -29.70 6.32
N PRO A 75 31.67 -30.86 6.99
CA PRO A 75 32.02 -32.11 6.35
C PRO A 75 30.87 -32.65 5.48
N LYS A 76 31.26 -33.20 4.33
CA LYS A 76 30.43 -33.92 3.36
C LYS A 76 29.75 -35.13 4.01
N ALA A 77 28.46 -35.30 3.78
CA ALA A 77 27.75 -36.55 4.06
C ALA A 77 26.91 -36.96 2.84
N GLU A 78 27.22 -38.14 2.34
CA GLU A 78 26.59 -38.85 1.22
C GLU A 78 25.60 -39.90 1.76
N GLY A 79 24.55 -40.23 1.00
CA GLY A 79 23.76 -41.49 1.13
C GLY A 79 22.36 -41.36 1.76
N THR A 80 21.27 -41.08 1.01
CA THR A 80 20.36 -42.00 0.27
C THR A 80 19.31 -42.74 1.14
N THR A 81 18.00 -42.50 0.89
CA THR A 81 16.98 -43.54 0.54
C THR A 81 15.63 -42.91 0.12
N HIS A 82 15.01 -43.54 -0.88
CA HIS A 82 13.75 -43.21 -1.59
C HIS A 82 12.51 -43.07 -0.69
N ARG A 83 11.67 -42.07 -1.00
CA ARG A 83 10.27 -42.30 -1.41
C ARG A 83 9.74 -41.06 -2.16
N GLU A 84 9.37 -41.29 -3.40
CA GLU A 84 8.94 -40.28 -4.37
C GLU A 84 7.47 -39.93 -4.16
N ASP A 85 7.21 -38.81 -3.49
CA ASP A 85 5.96 -38.05 -3.73
C ASP A 85 6.30 -36.94 -4.75
N GLN A 86 6.43 -37.38 -6.01
CA GLN A 86 6.36 -36.50 -7.17
C GLN A 86 4.95 -35.93 -7.23
N PHE A 87 4.72 -34.65 -6.88
CA PHE A 87 3.64 -33.80 -7.42
C PHE A 87 3.72 -32.39 -6.81
N LEU A 88 4.82 -31.65 -7.04
CA LEU A 88 4.80 -30.17 -6.99
C LEU A 88 6.04 -29.52 -7.63
N THR A 89 6.60 -30.11 -8.69
CA THR A 89 7.70 -29.47 -9.42
C THR A 89 7.14 -28.75 -10.64
N ASP A 90 7.50 -27.47 -10.76
CA ASP A 90 7.26 -26.58 -11.88
C ASP A 90 6.00 -25.71 -11.83
N ILE A 91 5.79 -25.02 -10.71
CA ILE A 91 5.26 -23.64 -10.79
C ILE A 91 6.49 -22.74 -10.93
N PRO A 92 6.73 -22.10 -12.10
CA PRO A 92 7.80 -21.12 -12.22
C PRO A 92 7.41 -19.91 -11.37
N THR A 93 7.83 -19.89 -10.10
CA THR A 93 7.73 -18.71 -9.24
C THR A 93 8.78 -17.71 -9.70
N LYS A 94 8.53 -17.07 -10.85
CA LYS A 94 9.33 -15.94 -11.31
C LYS A 94 9.18 -14.83 -10.27
N GLU A 95 10.15 -14.78 -9.37
CA GLU A 95 10.23 -13.73 -8.37
C GLU A 95 10.16 -12.36 -9.05
N PRO A 96 9.24 -11.49 -8.61
CA PRO A 96 9.07 -10.21 -9.26
C PRO A 96 10.27 -9.31 -8.95
N ARG A 97 10.67 -8.51 -9.96
CA ARG A 97 11.83 -7.61 -9.89
C ARG A 97 11.41 -6.16 -10.04
N CYS A 98 12.18 -5.28 -9.39
CA CYS A 98 12.05 -3.85 -9.62
C CYS A 98 12.45 -3.51 -11.07
N THR A 99 11.63 -2.71 -11.75
CA THR A 99 11.91 -2.23 -13.11
C THR A 99 13.14 -1.32 -13.16
N TRP A 100 13.46 -0.63 -12.06
CA TRP A 100 14.56 0.33 -12.00
C TRP A 100 15.90 -0.27 -11.54
N CYS A 101 15.92 -0.96 -10.39
CA CYS A 101 17.16 -1.46 -9.79
C CYS A 101 17.32 -2.99 -9.93
N HIS A 102 16.35 -3.66 -10.55
CA HIS A 102 16.37 -5.10 -10.85
C HIS A 102 16.47 -6.05 -9.66
N ARG A 103 16.46 -5.55 -8.42
CA ARG A 103 16.37 -6.38 -7.22
C ARG A 103 15.04 -7.09 -7.13
N HIS A 104 15.10 -8.36 -6.75
CA HIS A 104 13.95 -9.21 -6.46
C HIS A 104 13.36 -8.82 -5.10
N SER A 105 12.03 -8.74 -5.05
CA SER A 105 11.32 -8.48 -3.80
C SER A 105 9.86 -8.83 -3.96
N MET A 106 9.28 -9.50 -2.96
CA MET A 106 7.85 -9.82 -2.95
C MET A 106 6.96 -8.59 -2.70
N GLY A 107 7.51 -7.50 -2.15
CA GLY A 107 6.79 -6.29 -1.75
C GLY A 107 6.85 -5.14 -2.76
N LEU A 108 6.93 -5.43 -4.06
CA LEU A 108 7.06 -4.38 -5.08
C LEU A 108 5.75 -3.60 -5.27
N LYS A 109 5.88 -2.28 -5.30
CA LYS A 109 4.77 -1.34 -5.54
C LYS A 109 4.62 -1.08 -7.03
N LYS A 110 3.40 -1.22 -7.54
CA LYS A 110 3.07 -0.90 -8.94
C LYS A 110 2.98 0.60 -9.16
N CYS A 111 3.22 1.05 -10.39
CA CYS A 111 2.93 2.42 -10.79
C CYS A 111 1.43 2.71 -10.62
N ALA A 112 1.09 3.84 -9.99
CA ALA A 112 -0.31 4.19 -9.72
C ALA A 112 -1.10 4.57 -10.99
N ASN A 113 -0.40 4.96 -12.07
CA ASN A 113 -1.05 5.33 -13.32
C ASN A 113 -1.22 4.13 -14.27
N CYS A 114 -0.12 3.51 -14.70
CA CYS A 114 -0.19 2.40 -15.66
C CYS A 114 -0.36 1.01 -15.03
N GLY A 115 -0.03 0.83 -13.74
CA GLY A 115 -0.05 -0.48 -13.08
C GLY A 115 1.03 -1.49 -13.55
N GLU A 116 1.74 -1.22 -14.65
CA GLU A 116 2.69 -2.17 -15.27
C GLU A 116 4.05 -2.21 -14.56
N ALA A 117 4.68 -1.05 -14.36
CA ALA A 117 6.02 -0.97 -13.78
C ALA A 117 6.00 -1.20 -12.25
N LYS A 118 7.01 -1.89 -11.72
CA LYS A 118 7.10 -2.34 -10.31
C LYS A 118 8.36 -1.80 -9.63
N TYR A 119 8.24 -1.32 -8.40
CA TYR A 119 9.32 -0.62 -7.70
C TYR A 119 9.47 -1.07 -6.25
N CYS A 120 10.71 -1.14 -5.75
CA CYS A 120 10.97 -1.40 -4.33
C CYS A 120 10.36 -0.30 -3.45
N ASN A 121 10.52 0.96 -3.87
CA ASN A 121 10.13 2.14 -3.12
C ASN A 121 9.91 3.34 -4.05
N LYS A 122 9.51 4.47 -3.47
CA LYS A 122 9.25 5.73 -4.17
C LYS A 122 10.51 6.30 -4.85
N GLU A 123 11.69 6.02 -4.32
CA GLU A 123 12.95 6.50 -4.89
C GLU A 123 13.23 5.84 -6.24
N CYS A 124 13.08 4.51 -6.33
CA CYS A 124 13.23 3.76 -7.57
C CYS A 124 12.22 4.23 -8.62
N GLN A 125 10.97 4.45 -8.22
CA GLN A 125 9.95 5.01 -9.11
C GLN A 125 10.34 6.42 -9.61
N SER A 126 10.80 7.29 -8.71
CA SER A 126 11.15 8.68 -9.05
C SER A 126 12.34 8.79 -10.00
N ARG A 127 13.36 7.93 -9.81
CA ARG A 127 14.52 7.86 -10.71
C ARG A 127 14.11 7.35 -12.08
N HIS A 128 13.36 6.25 -12.14
CA HIS A 128 12.86 5.71 -13.41
C HIS A 128 11.94 6.69 -14.14
N TRP A 129 11.08 7.40 -13.40
CA TRP A 129 10.19 8.44 -13.93
C TRP A 129 10.94 9.54 -14.68
N LYS A 130 12.02 10.06 -14.09
CA LYS A 130 12.81 11.15 -14.68
C LYS A 130 13.56 10.74 -15.93
N LEU A 131 13.97 9.48 -16.06
CA LEU A 131 14.78 9.03 -17.19
C LEU A 131 13.97 8.54 -18.39
N SER A 132 12.96 7.69 -18.17
CA SER A 132 12.26 7.02 -19.28
C SER A 132 10.76 6.86 -19.03
N HIS A 133 10.37 6.40 -17.84
CA HIS A 133 9.00 5.92 -17.61
C HIS A 133 7.91 6.96 -17.88
N LYS A 134 8.21 8.26 -17.70
CA LYS A 134 7.25 9.34 -18.00
C LYS A 134 6.75 9.31 -19.46
N ARG A 135 7.58 8.89 -20.40
CA ARG A 135 7.25 8.83 -21.84
C ARG A 135 6.46 7.57 -22.22
N GLU A 136 6.58 6.52 -21.42
CA GLU A 136 6.01 5.20 -21.68
C GLU A 136 4.77 4.92 -20.81
N CYS A 137 4.47 5.77 -19.83
CA CYS A 137 3.41 5.53 -18.86
C CYS A 137 2.03 5.84 -19.46
N VAL A 138 1.32 4.80 -19.87
CA VAL A 138 -0.05 4.87 -20.39
C VAL A 138 -1.01 4.24 -19.38
N SER A 139 -2.11 4.91 -19.04
CA SER A 139 -3.15 4.35 -18.17
C SER A 139 -3.87 3.21 -18.90
N PRO A 140 -4.16 2.07 -18.25
CA PRO A 140 -4.94 1.02 -18.88
C PRO A 140 -6.36 1.50 -19.18
N GLU A 141 -6.86 1.17 -20.38
CA GLU A 141 -8.28 1.35 -20.72
C GLU A 141 -9.13 0.48 -19.78
N ILE A 142 -10.02 1.10 -19.00
CA ILE A 142 -10.98 0.39 -18.16
C ILE A 142 -12.25 0.23 -19.00
N ASN A 143 -12.45 -0.95 -19.59
CA ASN A 143 -13.71 -1.26 -20.25
C ASN A 143 -14.75 -1.59 -19.17
N VAL A 144 -15.65 -0.65 -18.90
CA VAL A 144 -16.73 -0.75 -17.89
C VAL A 144 -18.03 -1.22 -18.52
#